data_AF-A0A7C2UKM0-F1
#
_entry.id   AF-A0A7C2UKM0-F1
#
_cell.length_a   1.000
_cell.length_b   1.000
_cell.length_c   1.000
_cell.angle_alpha   90.00
_cell.angle_beta   90.00
_cell.angle_gamma   90.00
#
_symmetry.space_group_name_H-M   'P 1'
#
loop_
_entity.id
_entity.type
_entity.pdbx_description
1 polymer ?
#
loop_
_entity_poly.entity_id
_entity_poly.type
_entity_poly.pdbx_seq_one_letter_code
_entity_poly.pdbx_strand_id
1 'polypeptide(L)'
;MSEFEDEVLPEQVSYSNSLRYRTKAGEIYVVGPISRFSTSFYSMREEVRRMLKSFGFSPPLRNIHCSVVARAAELYEFILRLADFIDSYRPEQVEVKEIAIAPGVYWGAVEAPRGILYHRYRVNERGTVEEANIVPPTSQNLLAMEEFSMEHLRKIGLVGGEELRGEMVKEVGKVIRQFDPCISCSVH
;
A
#
# COMPACT_ATOMS: atom_id res chain seq x y z
N MET A 1 16.13 8.54 3.64
CA MET A 1 15.26 8.16 2.50
C MET A 1 16.00 7.49 1.35
N SER A 2 17.34 7.62 1.22
CA SER A 2 18.12 6.72 0.34
C SER A 2 17.96 5.24 0.72
N GLU A 3 17.75 4.97 2.01
CA GLU A 3 17.61 3.63 2.56
C GLU A 3 16.47 2.79 1.95
N PHE A 4 15.39 3.38 1.43
CA PHE A 4 14.27 2.59 0.89
C PHE A 4 14.72 1.74 -0.31
N GLU A 5 15.45 2.33 -1.25
CA GLU A 5 15.93 1.62 -2.44
C GLU A 5 17.04 0.61 -2.12
N ASP A 6 17.71 0.76 -0.97
CA ASP A 6 18.69 -0.20 -0.47
C ASP A 6 18.04 -1.41 0.21
N GLU A 7 16.84 -1.22 0.77
CA GLU A 7 16.11 -2.22 1.55
C GLU A 7 14.99 -2.92 0.77
N VAL A 8 14.48 -2.32 -0.31
CA VAL A 8 13.36 -2.83 -1.11
C VAL A 8 13.81 -2.99 -2.56
N LEU A 9 13.93 -4.24 -2.99
CA LEU A 9 14.54 -4.58 -4.28
C LEU A 9 13.47 -4.95 -5.31
N PRO A 10 13.54 -4.38 -6.53
CA PRO A 10 12.64 -4.73 -7.62
C PRO A 10 13.00 -6.09 -8.22
N GLU A 11 11.97 -6.80 -8.69
CA GLU A 11 12.08 -8.07 -9.39
C GLU A 11 11.14 -8.04 -10.61
N GLN A 12 11.69 -8.25 -11.80
CA GLN A 12 10.92 -8.36 -13.03
C GLN A 12 10.67 -9.83 -13.38
N VAL A 13 9.44 -10.17 -13.73
CA VAL A 13 9.06 -11.50 -14.21
C VAL A 13 8.51 -11.44 -15.63
N SER A 14 8.62 -12.53 -16.38
CA SER A 14 8.26 -12.57 -17.81
C SER A 14 6.76 -12.43 -18.08
N TYR A 15 5.91 -12.69 -17.09
CA TYR A 15 4.46 -12.73 -17.22
C TYR A 15 3.74 -11.47 -16.69
N SER A 16 4.49 -10.46 -16.25
CA SER A 16 3.94 -9.23 -15.66
C SER A 16 4.61 -7.99 -16.23
N ASN A 17 3.83 -6.96 -16.53
CA ASN A 17 4.35 -5.63 -16.87
C ASN A 17 4.62 -4.78 -15.61
N SER A 18 4.17 -5.23 -14.44
CA SER A 18 4.49 -4.63 -13.15
C SER A 18 5.72 -5.31 -12.57
N LEU A 19 6.63 -4.53 -12.01
CA LEU A 19 7.64 -5.04 -11.08
C LEU A 19 6.94 -5.62 -9.84
N ARG A 20 7.59 -6.60 -9.22
CA ARG A 20 7.28 -7.05 -7.85
C ARG A 20 8.46 -6.72 -6.95
N TYR A 21 8.24 -6.67 -5.64
CA TYR A 21 9.28 -6.23 -4.70
C TYR A 21 9.45 -7.20 -3.54
N ARG A 22 10.68 -7.29 -3.04
CA ARG A 22 11.07 -8.02 -1.82
C ARG A 22 11.93 -7.13 -0.94
N THR A 23 12.07 -7.49 0.34
CA THR A 23 13.11 -6.87 1.16
C THR A 23 14.49 -7.32 0.67
N LYS A 24 15.54 -6.61 1.05
CA LYS A 24 16.94 -6.99 0.78
C LYS A 24 17.29 -8.38 1.34
N ALA A 25 16.63 -8.80 2.42
CA ALA A 25 16.74 -10.14 2.99
C ALA A 25 15.98 -11.22 2.18
N GLY A 26 15.28 -10.84 1.10
CA GLY A 26 14.48 -11.73 0.26
C GLY A 26 13.05 -11.96 0.76
N GLU A 27 12.63 -11.24 1.80
CA GLU A 27 11.34 -11.47 2.46
C GLU A 27 10.19 -10.79 1.70
N ILE A 28 9.02 -11.38 1.83
CA ILE A 28 7.76 -10.79 1.36
C ILE A 28 7.29 -9.81 2.43
N TYR A 29 6.95 -8.60 2.01
CA TYR A 29 6.32 -7.61 2.87
C TYR A 29 4.97 -7.18 2.28
N VAL A 30 4.14 -6.59 3.13
CA VAL A 30 2.82 -6.07 2.75
C VAL A 30 2.76 -4.60 3.15
N VAL A 31 2.19 -3.78 2.26
CA VAL A 31 1.86 -2.37 2.53
C VAL A 31 0.35 -2.17 2.44
N GLY A 32 -0.14 -1.08 3.02
CA GLY A 32 -1.58 -0.75 3.01
C GLY A 32 -2.22 -0.82 4.39
N PRO A 33 -3.57 -0.83 4.43
CA PRO A 33 -4.32 -0.67 5.66
C PRO A 33 -3.96 -1.68 6.74
N ILE A 34 -3.73 -2.95 6.40
CA ILE A 34 -3.38 -3.99 7.39
C ILE A 34 -2.03 -3.72 8.07
N SER A 35 -1.05 -3.21 7.32
CA SER A 35 0.27 -2.86 7.84
C SER A 35 0.22 -1.60 8.68
N ARG A 36 -0.55 -0.59 8.24
CA ARG A 36 -0.80 0.65 9.01
C ARG A 36 -1.62 0.39 10.27
N PHE A 37 -2.59 -0.51 10.23
CA PHE A 37 -3.29 -0.95 11.43
C PHE A 37 -2.29 -1.52 12.43
N SER A 38 -1.36 -2.38 12.00
CA SER A 38 -0.39 -2.98 12.92
C SER A 38 0.62 -1.97 13.49
N THR A 39 1.00 -0.94 12.73
CA THR A 39 2.02 0.05 13.14
C THR A 39 1.43 1.30 13.81
N SER A 40 0.20 1.67 13.49
CA SER A 40 -0.41 2.97 13.83
C SER A 40 -1.71 2.88 14.61
N PHE A 41 -2.17 1.67 14.99
CA PHE A 41 -3.43 1.48 15.74
C PHE A 41 -3.53 2.39 16.97
N TYR A 42 -2.45 2.53 17.73
CA TYR A 42 -2.45 3.32 18.97
C TYR A 42 -2.50 4.84 18.73
N SER A 43 -2.25 5.30 17.51
CA SER A 43 -2.37 6.70 17.08
C SER A 43 -3.79 7.04 16.60
N MET A 44 -4.68 6.05 16.45
CA MET A 44 -6.09 6.29 16.14
C MET A 44 -6.83 6.84 17.36
N ARG A 45 -7.92 7.57 17.13
CA ARG A 45 -8.80 8.10 18.17
C ARG A 45 -9.27 6.98 19.10
N GLU A 46 -9.48 7.32 20.36
CA GLU A 46 -9.91 6.35 21.37
C GLU A 46 -11.22 5.67 20.99
N GLU A 47 -12.19 6.41 20.43
CA GLU A 47 -13.47 5.86 20.00
C GLU A 47 -13.33 4.79 18.90
N VAL A 48 -12.42 5.01 17.94
CA VAL A 48 -12.12 4.05 16.87
C VAL A 48 -11.51 2.79 17.47
N ARG A 49 -10.50 2.95 18.34
CA ARG A 49 -9.84 1.83 19.03
C ARG A 49 -10.81 1.04 19.90
N ARG A 50 -11.70 1.71 20.62
CA ARG A 50 -12.70 1.08 21.49
C ARG A 50 -13.69 0.24 20.68
N MET A 51 -14.19 0.78 19.58
CA MET A 51 -15.08 0.06 18.66
C MET A 51 -14.39 -1.18 18.09
N LEU A 52 -13.15 -1.06 17.61
CA LEU A 52 -12.42 -2.21 17.04
C LEU A 52 -12.19 -3.30 18.09
N LYS A 53 -11.81 -2.90 19.32
CA LYS A 53 -11.62 -3.84 20.44
C LYS A 53 -12.92 -4.53 20.84
N SER A 54 -14.08 -3.86 20.77
CA SER A 54 -15.36 -4.52 21.09
C SER A 54 -15.75 -5.62 20.10
N PHE A 55 -15.22 -5.58 18.87
CA PHE A 55 -15.36 -6.66 17.89
C PHE A 55 -14.18 -7.66 17.90
N GLY A 56 -13.27 -7.55 18.88
CA GLY A 56 -12.14 -8.47 19.02
C GLY A 56 -10.94 -8.16 18.13
N PHE A 57 -10.88 -6.98 17.50
CA PHE A 57 -9.76 -6.58 16.65
C PHE A 57 -8.73 -5.75 17.42
N SER A 58 -7.47 -6.18 17.38
CA SER A 58 -6.32 -5.50 17.97
C SER A 58 -5.06 -5.84 17.17
N PRO A 59 -4.01 -4.97 17.20
CA PRO A 59 -2.79 -5.22 16.46
C PRO A 59 -1.95 -6.35 17.10
N PRO A 60 -1.15 -7.10 16.30
CA PRO A 60 -1.07 -7.03 14.85
C PRO A 60 -2.16 -7.88 14.17
N LEU A 61 -2.69 -7.39 13.05
CA LEU A 61 -3.53 -8.20 12.17
C LEU A 61 -2.63 -8.96 11.19
N ARG A 62 -2.48 -10.27 11.39
CA ARG A 62 -1.62 -11.13 10.54
C ARG A 62 -2.37 -11.87 9.45
N ASN A 63 -3.69 -12.00 9.58
CA ASN A 63 -4.53 -12.62 8.56
C ASN A 63 -4.91 -11.57 7.50
N ILE A 64 -4.51 -11.78 6.24
CA ILE A 64 -4.82 -10.86 5.14
C ILE A 64 -6.32 -10.65 4.93
N HIS A 65 -7.16 -11.63 5.30
CA HIS A 65 -8.61 -11.49 5.27
C HIS A 65 -9.15 -10.45 6.26
N CYS A 66 -8.35 -10.02 7.23
CA CYS A 66 -8.66 -8.89 8.11
C CYS A 66 -8.31 -7.53 7.49
N SER A 67 -7.75 -7.47 6.27
CA SER A 67 -7.45 -6.19 5.59
C SER A 67 -8.71 -5.34 5.38
N VAL A 68 -9.86 -5.97 5.14
CA VAL A 68 -11.16 -5.26 5.08
C VAL A 68 -11.50 -4.56 6.41
N VAL A 69 -11.18 -5.16 7.54
CA VAL A 69 -11.38 -4.57 8.88
C VAL A 69 -10.42 -3.40 9.08
N ALA A 70 -9.15 -3.58 8.69
CA ALA A 70 -8.17 -2.50 8.75
C ALA A 70 -8.58 -1.30 7.88
N ARG A 71 -9.12 -1.55 6.68
CA ARG A 71 -9.66 -0.50 5.80
C ARG A 71 -10.87 0.20 6.42
N ALA A 72 -11.78 -0.55 7.04
CA ALA A 72 -12.93 0.02 7.74
C ALA A 72 -12.50 0.89 8.94
N ALA A 73 -11.48 0.46 9.70
CA ALA A 73 -10.88 1.24 10.77
C ALA A 73 -10.34 2.59 10.26
N GLU A 74 -9.57 2.56 9.17
CA GLU A 74 -9.02 3.78 8.56
C GLU A 74 -10.09 4.71 8.02
N LEU A 75 -11.15 4.17 7.40
CA LEU A 75 -12.29 4.99 6.96
C LEU A 75 -12.96 5.69 8.14
N TYR A 76 -13.17 4.99 9.25
CA TYR A 76 -13.79 5.60 10.42
C TYR A 76 -12.91 6.70 11.03
N GLU A 77 -11.62 6.42 11.24
CA GLU A 77 -10.65 7.42 11.68
C GLU A 77 -10.59 8.63 10.73
N PHE A 78 -10.59 8.40 9.42
CA PHE A 78 -10.51 9.45 8.42
C PHE A 78 -11.76 10.33 8.40
N ILE A 79 -12.95 9.75 8.53
CA ILE A 79 -14.21 10.51 8.62
C ILE A 79 -14.18 11.46 9.83
N LEU A 80 -13.72 10.99 10.99
CA LEU A 80 -13.62 11.80 12.20
C LEU A 80 -12.59 12.93 12.04
N ARG A 81 -11.42 12.64 11.45
CA ARG A 81 -10.42 13.67 11.14
C ARG A 81 -10.92 14.68 10.11
N LEU A 82 -11.69 14.23 9.12
CA LEU A 82 -12.23 15.08 8.08
C LEU A 82 -13.28 16.03 8.66
N ALA A 83 -14.13 15.58 9.59
CA ALA A 83 -15.07 16.44 10.30
C ALA A 83 -14.34 17.57 11.04
N ASP A 84 -13.34 17.24 11.87
CA ASP A 84 -12.54 18.24 12.57
C ASP A 84 -11.80 19.18 11.60
N PHE A 85 -11.29 18.64 10.48
CA PHE A 85 -10.63 19.44 9.46
C PHE A 85 -11.59 20.44 8.82
N ILE A 86 -12.80 20.03 8.45
CA ILE A 86 -13.81 20.92 7.86
C ILE A 86 -14.19 22.04 8.84
N ASP A 87 -14.38 21.71 10.12
CA ASP A 87 -14.76 22.68 11.15
C ASP A 87 -13.64 23.71 11.44
N SER A 88 -12.39 23.26 11.40
CA SER A 88 -11.21 24.08 11.65
C SER A 88 -10.64 24.76 10.40
N TYR A 89 -11.03 24.33 9.20
CA TYR A 89 -10.47 24.83 7.96
C TYR A 89 -10.80 26.31 7.80
N ARG A 90 -9.76 27.12 7.66
CA ARG A 90 -9.86 28.52 7.29
C ARG A 90 -9.03 28.70 6.02
N PRO A 91 -9.64 29.08 4.88
CA PRO A 91 -8.87 29.30 3.66
C PRO A 91 -7.96 30.50 3.88
N GLU A 92 -6.66 30.26 3.87
CA GLU A 92 -5.66 31.32 3.82
C GLU A 92 -5.49 31.76 2.36
N GLN A 93 -5.22 33.06 2.15
CA GLN A 93 -4.74 33.52 0.86
C GLN A 93 -3.37 32.89 0.62
N VAL A 94 -3.30 31.96 -0.34
CA VAL A 94 -2.03 31.34 -0.72
C VAL A 94 -1.24 32.36 -1.53
N GLU A 95 -0.14 32.84 -0.96
CA GLU A 95 0.84 33.58 -1.74
C GLU A 95 1.54 32.61 -2.70
N VAL A 96 1.44 32.90 -3.99
CA VAL A 96 2.23 32.21 -5.00
C VAL A 96 3.67 32.67 -4.84
N LYS A 97 4.50 31.83 -4.24
CA LYS A 97 5.95 32.07 -4.14
C LYS A 97 6.60 31.66 -5.46
N GLU A 98 7.53 32.48 -5.95
CA GLU A 98 8.44 32.06 -7.00
C GLU A 98 9.27 30.87 -6.49
N ILE A 99 9.26 29.78 -7.25
CA ILE A 99 10.04 28.58 -6.93
C ILE A 99 11.33 28.66 -7.72
N ALA A 100 12.46 28.74 -7.02
CA ALA A 100 13.77 28.64 -7.65
C ALA A 100 14.04 27.20 -8.10
N ILE A 101 14.68 27.04 -9.27
CA ILE A 101 15.16 25.74 -9.73
C ILE A 101 16.26 25.27 -8.79
N ALA A 102 16.06 24.10 -8.21
CA ALA A 102 17.04 23.44 -7.36
C ALA A 102 17.41 22.08 -8.00
N PRO A 103 18.52 21.98 -8.75
CA PRO A 103 18.99 20.68 -9.24
C PRO A 103 19.35 19.74 -8.09
N GLY A 104 19.13 18.44 -8.27
CA GLY A 104 19.40 17.45 -7.25
C GLY A 104 18.60 16.17 -7.39
N VAL A 105 18.76 15.28 -6.42
CA VAL A 105 17.94 14.08 -6.27
C VAL A 105 16.96 14.31 -5.13
N TYR A 106 15.69 14.06 -5.40
CA TYR A 106 14.60 14.27 -4.47
C TYR A 106 13.83 12.98 -4.27
N TRP A 107 13.38 12.79 -3.03
CA TRP A 107 12.59 11.66 -2.63
C TRP A 107 11.28 12.16 -2.01
N GLY A 108 10.22 11.40 -2.23
CA GLY A 108 8.98 11.58 -1.50
C GLY A 108 8.37 10.22 -1.15
N ALA A 109 7.61 10.22 -0.07
CA ALA A 109 6.81 9.07 0.29
C ALA A 109 5.49 9.57 0.87
N VAL A 110 4.40 8.93 0.48
CA VAL A 110 3.06 9.25 0.99
C VAL A 110 2.29 7.96 1.21
N GLU A 111 1.49 7.92 2.27
CA GLU A 111 0.54 6.82 2.47
C GLU A 111 -0.67 7.02 1.56
N ALA A 112 -0.65 6.35 0.41
CA ALA A 112 -1.82 6.22 -0.44
C ALA A 112 -2.81 5.22 0.21
N PRO A 113 -4.09 5.20 -0.23
CA PRO A 113 -5.09 4.29 0.34
C PRO A 113 -4.64 2.81 0.36
N ARG A 114 -3.88 2.40 -0.68
CA ARG A 114 -3.41 1.01 -0.89
C ARG A 114 -2.05 0.70 -0.23
N GLY A 115 -1.41 1.69 0.39
CA GLY A 115 -0.10 1.56 1.04
C GLY A 115 0.84 2.71 0.71
N ILE A 116 2.11 2.55 1.09
CA ILE A 116 3.13 3.57 0.84
C ILE A 116 3.41 3.70 -0.66
N LEU A 117 3.32 4.92 -1.19
CA LEU A 117 3.79 5.30 -2.51
C LEU A 117 5.13 5.99 -2.32
N TYR A 118 6.18 5.43 -2.89
CA TYR A 118 7.51 6.03 -2.92
C TYR A 118 7.80 6.57 -4.32
N HIS A 119 8.50 7.71 -4.40
CA HIS A 119 9.03 8.22 -5.65
C HIS A 119 10.38 8.92 -5.45
N ARG A 120 11.22 8.83 -6.48
CA ARG A 120 12.51 9.51 -6.58
C ARG A 120 12.61 10.21 -7.92
N TYR A 121 13.08 11.46 -7.92
CA TYR A 121 13.32 12.24 -9.12
C TYR A 121 14.74 12.79 -9.12
N ARG A 122 15.40 12.78 -10.29
CA ARG A 122 16.64 13.51 -10.54
C ARG A 122 16.33 14.72 -11.41
N VAL A 123 16.60 15.92 -10.92
CA VAL A 123 16.29 17.20 -11.57
C VAL A 123 17.59 17.91 -11.93
N ASN A 124 17.69 18.41 -13.17
CA ASN A 124 18.88 19.12 -13.65
C ASN A 124 18.79 20.64 -13.43
N GLU A 125 19.86 21.35 -13.83
CA GLU A 125 20.00 22.80 -13.64
C GLU A 125 18.92 23.64 -14.35
N ARG A 126 18.22 23.06 -15.32
CA ARG A 126 17.11 23.68 -16.05
C ARG A 126 15.75 23.34 -15.44
N GLY A 127 15.71 22.60 -14.34
CA GLY A 127 14.46 22.14 -13.72
C GLY A 127 13.79 20.98 -14.45
N THR A 128 14.50 20.30 -15.36
CA THR A 128 13.97 19.14 -16.08
C THR A 128 14.23 17.86 -15.28
N VAL A 129 13.22 16.99 -15.21
CA VAL A 129 13.34 15.64 -14.65
C VAL A 129 14.09 14.75 -15.64
N GLU A 130 15.26 14.28 -15.26
CA GLU A 130 16.10 13.38 -16.06
C GLU A 130 15.89 11.90 -15.70
N GLU A 131 15.49 11.63 -14.46
CA GLU A 131 15.11 10.29 -14.00
C GLU A 131 13.90 10.38 -13.08
N ALA A 132 13.03 9.38 -13.19
CA ALA A 132 11.94 9.13 -12.27
C ALA A 132 11.92 7.65 -11.91
N ASN A 133 11.85 7.34 -10.62
CA ASN A 133 11.57 6.01 -10.11
C ASN A 133 10.31 6.11 -9.24
N ILE A 134 9.27 5.34 -9.57
CA ILE A 134 8.00 5.36 -8.85
C ILE A 134 7.72 3.93 -8.39
N VAL A 135 7.53 3.77 -7.08
CA VAL A 135 7.28 2.47 -6.45
C VAL A 135 5.88 2.51 -5.83
N PRO A 136 4.84 2.20 -6.61
CA PRO A 136 3.45 2.29 -6.17
C PRO A 136 3.08 1.13 -5.21
N PRO A 137 2.07 1.29 -4.35
CA PRO A 137 1.74 0.27 -3.35
C PRO A 137 1.31 -1.07 -3.96
N THR A 138 0.62 -1.04 -5.10
CA THR A 138 0.13 -2.26 -5.74
C THR A 138 1.27 -3.11 -6.32
N SER A 139 2.33 -2.51 -6.87
CA SER A 139 3.49 -3.27 -7.37
C SER A 139 4.27 -3.89 -6.20
N GLN A 140 4.41 -3.15 -5.09
CA GLN A 140 5.01 -3.67 -3.85
C GLN A 140 4.26 -4.90 -3.32
N ASN A 141 2.92 -4.85 -3.31
CA ASN A 141 2.09 -5.95 -2.83
C ASN A 141 1.93 -7.12 -3.83
N LEU A 142 2.39 -6.99 -5.08
CA LEU A 142 2.09 -7.97 -6.13
C LEU A 142 2.57 -9.38 -5.77
N LEU A 143 3.79 -9.49 -5.24
CA LEU A 143 4.33 -10.76 -4.79
C LEU A 143 3.54 -11.34 -3.61
N ALA A 144 3.13 -10.52 -2.65
CA ALA A 144 2.29 -10.97 -1.55
C ALA A 144 0.93 -11.48 -2.04
N MET A 145 0.36 -10.85 -3.07
CA MET A 145 -0.88 -11.32 -3.69
C MET A 145 -0.70 -12.72 -4.30
N GLU A 146 0.38 -12.97 -5.03
CA GLU A 146 0.70 -14.27 -5.62
C GLU A 146 0.85 -15.35 -4.53
N GLU A 147 1.70 -15.10 -3.54
CA GLU A 147 2.07 -16.08 -2.52
C GLU A 147 0.91 -16.38 -1.58
N PHE A 148 0.16 -15.36 -1.12
CA PHE A 148 -0.98 -15.57 -0.23
C PHE A 148 -2.15 -16.23 -0.95
N SER A 149 -2.31 -15.99 -2.26
CA SER A 149 -3.30 -16.69 -3.07
C SER A 149 -2.98 -18.19 -3.16
N MET A 150 -1.72 -18.53 -3.43
CA MET A 150 -1.27 -19.92 -3.46
C MET A 150 -1.35 -20.60 -2.09
N GLU A 151 -0.99 -19.89 -1.01
CA GLU A 151 -1.14 -20.38 0.35
C GLU A 151 -2.61 -20.65 0.71
N HIS A 152 -3.51 -19.74 0.36
CA HIS A 152 -4.96 -19.91 0.58
C HIS A 152 -5.49 -21.14 -0.13
N LEU A 153 -5.19 -21.29 -1.43
CA LEU A 153 -5.61 -22.45 -2.22
C LEU A 153 -5.11 -23.77 -1.63
N ARG A 154 -3.83 -23.83 -1.22
CA ARG A 154 -3.26 -25.01 -0.55
C ARG A 154 -3.99 -25.34 0.76
N LYS A 155 -4.28 -24.33 1.59
CA LYS A 155 -4.97 -24.51 2.88
C LYS A 155 -6.37 -25.10 2.73
N ILE A 156 -7.09 -24.72 1.69
CA ILE A 156 -8.46 -25.22 1.42
C ILE A 156 -8.47 -26.47 0.55
N GLY A 157 -7.31 -27.02 0.18
CA GLY A 157 -7.19 -28.22 -0.66
C GLY A 157 -7.61 -27.99 -2.12
N LEU A 158 -7.64 -26.75 -2.59
CA LEU A 158 -8.09 -26.37 -3.93
C LEU A 158 -6.90 -26.11 -4.86
N VAL A 159 -6.08 -27.15 -5.06
CA VAL A 159 -4.95 -27.14 -5.98
C VAL A 159 -5.10 -28.34 -6.90
N GLY A 160 -5.29 -28.11 -8.19
CA GLY A 160 -5.53 -29.19 -9.16
C GLY A 160 -5.52 -28.70 -10.61
N GLY A 161 -6.08 -29.52 -11.50
CA GLY A 161 -6.09 -29.28 -12.93
C GLY A 161 -7.13 -28.26 -13.39
N GLU A 162 -7.30 -28.16 -14.71
CA GLU A 162 -8.20 -27.19 -15.36
C GLU A 162 -9.65 -27.30 -14.86
N GLU A 163 -10.07 -28.48 -14.41
CA GLU A 163 -11.39 -28.73 -13.83
C GLU A 163 -11.69 -27.90 -12.58
N LEU A 164 -10.66 -27.54 -11.80
CA LEU A 164 -10.80 -26.71 -10.59
C LEU A 164 -10.58 -25.21 -10.86
N ARG A 165 -10.20 -24.82 -12.10
CA ARG A 165 -9.79 -23.45 -12.42
C ARG A 165 -10.82 -22.40 -12.04
N GLY A 166 -12.10 -22.66 -12.31
CA GLY A 166 -13.18 -21.74 -11.99
C GLY A 166 -13.28 -21.45 -10.49
N GLU A 167 -13.17 -22.49 -9.67
CA GLU A 167 -13.20 -22.38 -8.21
C GLU A 167 -11.91 -21.72 -7.69
N MET A 168 -10.75 -22.10 -8.23
CA MET A 168 -9.47 -21.49 -7.88
C MET A 168 -9.50 -19.98 -8.14
N VAL A 169 -9.95 -19.53 -9.30
CA VAL A 169 -10.07 -18.11 -9.65
C VAL A 169 -10.99 -17.37 -8.68
N LYS A 170 -12.11 -17.99 -8.28
CA LYS A 170 -13.04 -17.42 -7.30
C LYS A 170 -12.38 -17.22 -5.94
N GLU A 171 -11.66 -18.21 -5.44
CA GLU A 171 -11.00 -18.17 -4.13
C GLU A 171 -9.80 -17.21 -4.12
N VAL A 172 -8.97 -17.25 -5.16
CA VAL A 172 -7.91 -16.26 -5.40
C VAL A 172 -8.48 -14.85 -5.43
N GLY A 173 -9.62 -14.67 -6.10
CA GLY A 173 -10.33 -13.39 -6.14
C GLY A 173 -10.72 -12.84 -4.77
N LYS A 174 -10.95 -13.68 -3.75
CA LYS A 174 -11.23 -13.22 -2.37
C LYS A 174 -9.97 -12.69 -1.70
N VAL A 175 -8.83 -13.32 -1.95
CA VAL A 175 -7.52 -12.92 -1.41
C VAL A 175 -7.06 -11.63 -2.07
N ILE A 176 -7.04 -11.58 -3.41
CA ILE A 176 -6.59 -10.40 -4.17
C ILE A 176 -7.37 -9.14 -3.76
N ARG A 177 -8.69 -9.23 -3.58
CA ARG A 177 -9.53 -8.10 -3.16
C ARG A 177 -9.19 -7.53 -1.78
N GLN A 178 -8.48 -8.30 -0.93
CA GLN A 178 -8.01 -7.77 0.35
C GLN A 178 -6.95 -6.68 0.18
N PHE A 179 -6.22 -6.68 -0.92
CA PHE A 179 -5.20 -5.69 -1.22
C PHE A 179 -5.72 -4.46 -1.97
N ASP A 180 -6.96 -4.51 -2.50
CA ASP A 180 -7.54 -3.45 -3.34
C ASP A 180 -6.58 -3.03 -4.47
N PRO A 181 -6.16 -3.95 -5.36
CA PRO A 181 -5.14 -3.64 -6.36
C PRO A 181 -5.59 -2.58 -7.36
N CYS A 182 -4.73 -1.59 -7.61
CA CYS A 182 -4.82 -0.70 -8.76
C CYS A 182 -3.78 -1.13 -9.81
N ILE A 183 -4.17 -1.97 -10.78
CA ILE A 183 -3.23 -2.52 -11.77
C ILE A 183 -2.67 -1.44 -12.71
N SER A 184 -3.46 -0.42 -13.04
CA SER A 184 -2.95 0.74 -13.79
C SER A 184 -1.84 1.46 -13.00
N CYS A 185 -2.00 1.57 -11.69
CA CYS A 185 -1.00 2.19 -10.84
C CYS A 185 0.31 1.38 -10.79
N SER A 186 0.25 0.05 -10.90
CA SER A 186 1.41 -0.82 -10.66
C SER A 186 2.40 -0.89 -11.82
N VAL A 187 2.02 -0.40 -13.01
CA VAL A 187 2.83 -0.49 -14.24
C VAL A 187 3.54 0.82 -14.60
N HIS A 188 3.44 1.84 -13.75
CA HIS A 188 4.21 3.09 -13.85
C HIS A 188 5.61 2.91 -13.28
#